data_AF-A0A1H9GVD4-F1
#
_entry.id   AF-A0A1H9GVD4-F1
#
_cell.length_a   1.000
_cell.length_b   1.000
_cell.length_c   1.000
_cell.angle_alpha   90.00
_cell.angle_beta   90.00
_cell.angle_gamma   90.00
#
_symmetry.space_group_name_H-M   'P 1'
#
loop_
_entity.id
_entity.type
_entity.pdbx_description
1 polymer ?
#
loop_
_entity_poly.entity_id
_entity_poly.type
_entity_poly.pdbx_seq_one_letter_code
_entity_poly.pdbx_strand_id
1 'polypeptide(L)'
;MHRKSLFLSTAFALFSLSVMAGELDSFVAASDGATNCWSRAYDAKHMAAHPDQQVVAMDLAVTFMAQSDIGPEQYVFRLEATMRDGTQGQAVGPCMADGNEMWCGVECDGGGVYVSTRSGGNVLVDLERRGSIWMSTSCGDENFDEGFSLDSGRDDKQFLLSQLLPQFCLPAEY
;
A
#
# COMPACT_ATOMS: atom_id res chain seq x y z
N MET A 1 -60.33 4.18 -37.62
CA MET A 1 -59.64 4.72 -36.42
C MET A 1 -59.07 3.56 -35.61
N HIS A 2 -57.93 3.77 -34.95
CA HIS A 2 -57.23 2.92 -33.95
C HIS A 2 -56.02 2.11 -34.41
N ARG A 3 -54.88 2.81 -34.42
CA ARG A 3 -53.50 2.33 -34.22
C ARG A 3 -53.39 1.56 -32.89
N LYS A 4 -52.74 0.40 -32.89
CA LYS A 4 -52.17 -0.20 -31.67
C LYS A 4 -50.66 -0.07 -31.74
N SER A 5 -50.09 0.86 -30.98
CA SER A 5 -48.65 0.93 -30.73
C SER A 5 -48.30 -0.03 -29.61
N LEU A 6 -47.47 -1.04 -29.89
CA LEU A 6 -46.76 -1.79 -28.85
C LEU A 6 -45.59 -0.94 -28.35
N PHE A 7 -45.60 -0.64 -27.06
CA PHE A 7 -44.44 -0.10 -26.37
C PHE A 7 -43.54 -1.27 -25.95
N LEU A 8 -42.33 -1.33 -26.50
CA LEU A 8 -41.24 -2.14 -25.96
C LEU A 8 -40.65 -1.37 -24.78
N SER A 9 -40.90 -1.83 -23.56
CA SER A 9 -40.23 -1.33 -22.37
C SER A 9 -38.86 -1.98 -22.24
N THR A 10 -37.82 -1.29 -22.68
CA THR A 10 -36.44 -1.67 -22.41
C THR A 10 -36.10 -1.31 -20.96
N ALA A 11 -35.96 -2.31 -20.10
CA ALA A 11 -35.46 -2.12 -18.75
C ALA A 11 -33.95 -1.79 -18.81
N PHE A 12 -33.58 -0.55 -18.51
CA PHE A 12 -32.19 -0.13 -18.35
C PHE A 12 -31.77 -0.48 -16.92
N ALA A 13 -31.08 -1.60 -16.74
CA ALA A 13 -30.44 -1.92 -15.47
C ALA A 13 -29.21 -1.01 -15.30
N LEU A 14 -29.34 0.01 -14.45
CA LEU A 14 -28.22 0.84 -14.01
C LEU A 14 -27.40 0.01 -13.01
N PHE A 15 -26.34 -0.65 -13.50
CA PHE A 15 -25.30 -1.16 -12.62
C PHE A 15 -24.54 0.04 -12.06
N SER A 16 -24.80 0.39 -10.80
CA SER A 16 -23.94 1.28 -10.03
C SER A 16 -22.62 0.54 -9.77
N LEU A 17 -21.68 0.66 -10.70
CA LEU A 17 -20.29 0.30 -10.44
C LEU A 17 -19.82 1.25 -9.34
N SER A 18 -19.51 0.71 -8.16
CA SER A 18 -18.80 1.44 -7.11
C SER A 18 -17.54 2.01 -7.74
N VAL A 19 -17.47 3.33 -7.93
CA VAL A 19 -16.33 4.00 -8.58
C VAL A 19 -15.01 3.74 -7.85
N MET A 20 -15.06 3.36 -6.57
CA MET A 20 -13.91 3.02 -5.73
C MET A 20 -13.26 1.68 -6.10
N ALA A 21 -14.03 0.72 -6.62
CA ALA A 21 -13.55 -0.63 -6.95
C ALA A 21 -12.85 -0.60 -8.32
N GLY A 22 -11.57 -0.24 -8.31
CA GLY A 22 -10.69 -0.34 -9.48
C GLY A 22 -9.70 0.81 -9.67
N GLU A 23 -9.76 1.86 -8.84
CA GLU A 23 -8.84 3.00 -8.94
C GLU A 23 -7.37 2.59 -8.71
N LEU A 24 -7.14 1.48 -8.00
CA LEU A 24 -5.82 0.91 -7.72
C LEU A 24 -5.58 -0.43 -8.43
N ASP A 25 -6.35 -0.79 -9.46
CA ASP A 25 -6.19 -2.07 -10.20
C ASP A 25 -4.80 -2.23 -10.84
N SER A 26 -4.09 -1.12 -11.06
CA SER A 26 -2.69 -1.15 -11.53
C SER A 26 -1.70 -1.63 -10.47
N PHE A 27 -2.10 -1.60 -9.19
CA PHE A 27 -1.35 -2.12 -8.05
C PHE A 27 -1.89 -3.47 -7.60
N VAL A 28 -3.18 -3.59 -7.33
CA VAL A 28 -3.86 -4.79 -6.82
C VAL A 28 -5.28 -4.82 -7.37
N ALA A 29 -5.74 -5.98 -7.84
CA ALA A 29 -7.11 -6.11 -8.33
C ALA A 29 -8.14 -5.90 -7.19
N ALA A 30 -9.25 -5.22 -7.49
CA ALA A 30 -10.40 -5.07 -6.59
C ALA A 30 -11.21 -6.37 -6.41
N SER A 31 -10.58 -7.44 -5.92
CA SER A 31 -11.19 -8.73 -5.59
C SER A 31 -10.83 -9.11 -4.17
N ASP A 32 -11.80 -9.57 -3.38
CA ASP A 32 -11.60 -9.87 -1.96
C ASP A 32 -10.40 -10.82 -1.73
N GLY A 33 -9.47 -10.41 -0.86
CA GLY A 33 -8.22 -11.11 -0.57
C GLY A 33 -7.16 -11.06 -1.68
N ALA A 34 -7.36 -10.30 -2.76
CA ALA A 34 -6.32 -10.10 -3.75
C ALA A 34 -5.16 -9.33 -3.13
N THR A 35 -3.93 -9.83 -3.32
CA THR A 35 -2.72 -9.24 -2.76
C THR A 35 -1.61 -9.22 -3.79
N ASN A 36 -0.88 -8.11 -3.85
CA ASN A 36 0.46 -8.08 -4.43
C ASN A 36 1.49 -7.64 -3.39
N CYS A 37 2.71 -8.17 -3.52
CA CYS A 37 3.83 -7.82 -2.66
C CYS A 37 5.04 -7.40 -3.48
N TRP A 38 5.87 -6.56 -2.87
CA TRP A 38 7.13 -6.09 -3.41
C TRP A 38 8.20 -6.09 -2.33
N SER A 39 9.45 -6.30 -2.73
CA SER A 39 10.59 -6.35 -1.81
C SER A 39 11.83 -5.69 -2.38
N ARG A 40 12.66 -5.17 -1.48
CA ARG A 40 14.03 -4.76 -1.75
C ARG A 40 14.91 -5.14 -0.56
N ALA A 41 16.02 -5.81 -0.84
CA ALA A 41 17.14 -5.97 0.09
C ALA A 41 18.41 -5.38 -0.54
N TYR A 42 19.19 -4.66 0.25
CA TYR A 42 20.44 -4.04 -0.20
C TYR A 42 21.64 -4.85 0.29
N ASP A 43 22.55 -5.17 -0.62
CA ASP A 43 23.77 -5.88 -0.27
C ASP A 43 24.80 -4.97 0.41
N ALA A 44 25.84 -5.58 0.98
CA ALA A 44 26.91 -4.85 1.67
C ALA A 44 27.62 -3.84 0.75
N LYS A 45 27.69 -4.10 -0.57
CA LYS A 45 28.34 -3.19 -1.52
C LYS A 45 27.51 -1.92 -1.71
N HIS A 46 26.20 -2.06 -1.86
CA HIS A 46 25.26 -0.93 -1.90
C HIS A 46 25.33 -0.14 -0.59
N MET A 47 25.22 -0.82 0.55
CA MET A 47 25.23 -0.16 1.86
C MET A 47 26.56 0.55 2.18
N ALA A 48 27.68 0.13 1.58
CA ALA A 48 28.96 0.82 1.67
C ALA A 48 29.04 2.06 0.75
N ALA A 49 28.33 2.06 -0.38
CA ALA A 49 28.25 3.19 -1.30
C ALA A 49 27.27 4.29 -0.82
N HIS A 50 26.32 3.92 0.04
CA HIS A 50 25.31 4.81 0.63
C HIS A 50 25.45 4.83 2.16
N PRO A 51 26.48 5.52 2.70
CA PRO A 51 26.81 5.45 4.12
C PRO A 51 25.75 6.04 5.05
N ASP A 52 24.87 6.91 4.55
CA ASP A 52 23.82 7.52 5.38
C ASP A 52 22.51 6.70 5.33
N GLN A 53 22.41 5.72 4.41
CA GLN A 53 21.23 4.87 4.30
C GLN A 53 21.13 3.95 5.51
N GLN A 54 20.02 4.00 6.23
CA GLN A 54 19.72 3.14 7.37
C GLN A 54 18.88 1.94 6.99
N VAL A 55 17.96 2.05 6.02
CA VAL A 55 17.12 0.92 5.61
C VAL A 55 17.96 -0.07 4.79
N VAL A 56 18.08 -1.31 5.27
CA VAL A 56 18.77 -2.41 4.56
C VAL A 56 17.81 -3.33 3.83
N ALA A 57 16.55 -3.41 4.27
CA ALA A 57 15.50 -4.14 3.58
C ALA A 57 14.14 -3.47 3.78
N MET A 58 13.28 -3.58 2.78
CA MET A 58 11.92 -3.08 2.79
C MET A 58 11.00 -4.02 2.02
N ASP A 59 9.87 -4.37 2.64
CA ASP A 59 8.82 -5.19 2.05
C ASP A 59 7.51 -4.41 2.10
N LEU A 60 6.75 -4.46 1.01
CA LEU A 60 5.41 -3.85 0.93
C LEU A 60 4.44 -4.93 0.46
N ALA A 61 3.36 -5.14 1.21
CA ALA A 61 2.19 -5.88 0.77
C ALA A 61 1.00 -4.94 0.69
N VAL A 62 0.16 -5.12 -0.32
CA VAL A 62 -1.14 -4.43 -0.43
C VAL A 62 -2.20 -5.49 -0.69
N THR A 63 -3.26 -5.49 0.12
CA THR A 63 -4.40 -6.42 0.02
C THR A 63 -5.69 -5.63 -0.19
N PHE A 64 -6.52 -6.06 -1.15
CA PHE A 64 -7.90 -5.59 -1.24
C PHE A 64 -8.79 -6.43 -0.31
N MET A 65 -9.55 -5.78 0.56
CA MET A 65 -10.49 -6.38 1.48
C MET A 65 -11.88 -5.86 1.17
N ALA A 66 -12.82 -6.73 0.77
CA ALA A 66 -14.20 -6.31 0.50
C ALA A 66 -14.93 -5.85 1.78
N GLN A 67 -14.46 -6.34 2.93
CA GLN A 67 -14.90 -5.91 4.25
C GLN A 67 -13.74 -6.00 5.24
N SER A 68 -13.66 -5.03 6.15
CA SER A 68 -12.66 -4.97 7.21
C SER A 68 -13.27 -4.54 8.53
N ASP A 69 -12.49 -4.60 9.61
CA ASP A 69 -12.90 -4.16 10.95
C ASP A 69 -13.20 -2.65 11.03
N ILE A 70 -12.68 -1.86 10.08
CA ILE A 70 -12.83 -0.41 10.05
C ILE A 70 -13.79 0.12 8.97
N GLY A 71 -14.28 -0.73 8.06
CA GLY A 71 -15.20 -0.29 7.02
C GLY A 71 -15.39 -1.24 5.83
N PRO A 72 -16.27 -0.86 4.88
CA PRO A 72 -16.44 -1.58 3.61
C PRO A 72 -15.21 -1.41 2.69
N GLU A 73 -15.10 -2.26 1.67
CA GLU A 73 -14.12 -2.24 0.55
C GLU A 73 -12.91 -1.30 0.70
N GLN A 74 -11.75 -1.84 1.07
CA GLN A 74 -10.52 -1.07 1.27
C GLN A 74 -9.27 -1.78 0.76
N TYR A 75 -8.27 -0.99 0.37
CA TYR A 75 -6.91 -1.46 0.17
C TYR A 75 -6.12 -1.24 1.46
N VAL A 76 -5.52 -2.28 1.99
CA VAL A 76 -4.70 -2.24 3.22
C VAL A 76 -3.26 -2.50 2.84
N PHE A 77 -2.33 -1.70 3.35
CA PHE A 77 -0.91 -2.01 3.24
C PHE A 77 -0.33 -2.58 4.52
N ARG A 78 0.74 -3.34 4.34
CA ARG A 78 1.74 -3.62 5.36
C ARG A 78 3.10 -3.25 4.78
N LEU A 79 3.81 -2.34 5.43
CA LEU A 79 5.17 -1.95 5.10
C LEU A 79 6.10 -2.42 6.21
N GLU A 80 7.04 -3.30 5.90
CA GLU A 80 8.07 -3.74 6.83
C GLU A 80 9.41 -3.11 6.45
N ALA A 81 10.19 -2.71 7.45
CA ALA A 81 11.54 -2.21 7.25
C ALA A 81 12.51 -2.86 8.22
N THR A 82 13.70 -3.22 7.73
CA THR A 82 14.85 -3.58 8.55
C THR A 82 15.90 -2.50 8.44
N MET A 83 16.35 -2.02 9.60
CA MET A 83 17.36 -0.98 9.75
C MET A 83 18.77 -1.58 9.84
N ARG A 84 19.79 -0.75 9.60
CA ARG A 84 21.20 -1.11 9.57
C ARG A 84 21.70 -1.67 10.90
N ASP A 85 21.15 -1.21 12.02
CA ASP A 85 21.46 -1.68 13.37
C ASP A 85 20.71 -2.98 13.74
N GLY A 86 19.86 -3.49 12.85
CA GLY A 86 19.04 -4.67 13.04
C GLY A 86 17.65 -4.39 13.61
N THR A 87 17.31 -3.13 13.90
CA THR A 87 15.95 -2.75 14.31
C THR A 87 14.97 -3.09 13.19
N GLN A 88 13.83 -3.65 13.57
CA GLN A 88 12.76 -4.02 12.63
C GLN A 88 11.45 -3.39 13.09
N GLY A 89 10.62 -3.00 12.13
CA GLY A 89 9.30 -2.48 12.41
C GLY A 89 8.38 -2.67 11.22
N GLN A 90 7.09 -2.57 11.49
CA GLN A 90 6.06 -2.64 10.47
C GLN A 90 5.04 -1.52 10.67
N ALA A 91 4.51 -1.02 9.57
CA ALA A 91 3.41 -0.07 9.53
C ALA A 91 2.25 -0.70 8.75
N VAL A 92 1.04 -0.55 9.29
CA VAL A 92 -0.20 -1.03 8.67
C VAL A 92 -1.17 0.15 8.58
N GLY A 93 -1.98 0.18 7.53
CA GLY A 93 -2.98 1.21 7.36
C GLY A 93 -3.72 1.12 6.03
N PRO A 94 -4.67 2.03 5.78
CA PRO A 94 -5.37 2.08 4.49
C PRO A 94 -4.50 2.71 3.39
N CYS A 95 -4.79 2.33 2.16
CA CYS A 95 -4.34 3.00 0.95
C CYS A 95 -5.51 3.58 0.16
N MET A 96 -5.26 4.72 -0.48
CA MET A 96 -6.21 5.43 -1.33
C MET A 96 -5.54 5.83 -2.64
N ALA A 97 -6.31 5.91 -3.72
CA ALA A 97 -5.82 6.45 -4.98
C ALA A 97 -5.54 7.96 -4.87
N ASP A 98 -4.42 8.40 -5.42
CA ASP A 98 -4.09 9.82 -5.63
C ASP A 98 -3.55 9.98 -7.06
N GLY A 99 -4.45 10.29 -7.99
CA GLY A 99 -4.12 10.34 -9.41
C GLY A 99 -3.69 8.98 -9.96
N ASN A 100 -2.42 8.86 -10.36
CA ASN A 100 -1.83 7.61 -10.86
C ASN A 100 -0.97 6.89 -9.80
N GLU A 101 -1.03 7.36 -8.56
CA GLU A 101 -0.26 6.86 -7.44
C GLU A 101 -1.22 6.36 -6.36
N MET A 102 -0.65 5.65 -5.39
CA MET A 102 -1.34 5.16 -4.22
C MET A 102 -0.74 5.84 -2.99
N TRP A 103 -1.58 6.52 -2.22
CA TRP A 103 -1.22 7.07 -0.91
C TRP A 103 -1.53 6.02 0.15
N CYS A 104 -0.55 5.62 0.96
CA CYS A 104 -0.70 4.66 2.05
C CYS A 104 -0.26 5.31 3.36
N GLY A 105 -1.18 5.43 4.32
CA GLY A 105 -0.97 6.21 5.53
C GLY A 105 -1.23 5.42 6.82
N VAL A 106 -0.46 5.74 7.86
CA VAL A 106 -0.70 5.22 9.21
C VAL A 106 -1.68 6.17 9.91
N GLU A 107 -2.61 5.60 10.68
CA GLU A 107 -3.55 6.37 11.49
C GLU A 107 -2.83 7.19 12.59
N CYS A 108 -3.58 8.03 13.31
CA CYS A 108 -3.05 8.79 14.45
C CYS A 108 -1.89 9.74 14.09
N ASP A 109 -1.94 10.33 12.89
CA ASP A 109 -0.90 11.19 12.33
C ASP A 109 0.47 10.51 12.17
N GLY A 110 0.50 9.18 12.06
CA GLY A 110 1.72 8.38 11.89
C GLY A 110 2.45 8.53 10.55
N GLY A 111 2.04 9.45 9.68
CA GLY A 111 2.68 9.67 8.38
C GLY A 111 2.33 8.61 7.33
N GLY A 112 3.25 8.30 6.43
CA GLY A 112 3.00 7.33 5.36
C GLY A 112 3.90 7.50 4.12
N VAL A 113 3.53 6.81 3.04
CA VAL A 113 4.29 6.77 1.79
C VAL A 113 3.37 6.95 0.57
N TYR A 114 3.94 7.53 -0.49
CA TYR A 114 3.34 7.42 -1.82
C TYR A 114 3.96 6.24 -2.56
N VAL A 115 3.16 5.52 -3.33
CA VAL A 115 3.60 4.36 -4.11
C VAL A 115 3.19 4.57 -5.56
N SER A 116 4.12 4.38 -6.47
CA SER A 116 3.88 4.54 -7.91
C SER A 116 4.42 3.35 -8.70
N THR A 117 3.68 2.90 -9.71
CA THR A 117 4.09 1.76 -10.54
C THR A 117 5.31 2.10 -11.40
N ARG A 118 6.13 1.09 -11.66
CA ARG A 118 7.33 1.15 -12.51
C ARG A 118 7.32 -0.03 -13.48
N SER A 119 8.24 -0.02 -14.44
CA SER A 119 8.34 -1.08 -15.44
C SER A 119 8.54 -2.45 -14.78
N GLY A 120 7.95 -3.48 -15.41
CA GLY A 120 8.08 -4.87 -14.93
C GLY A 120 7.29 -5.20 -13.67
N GLY A 121 6.27 -4.41 -13.32
CA GLY A 121 5.44 -4.63 -12.12
C GLY A 121 6.07 -4.13 -10.82
N ASN A 122 7.26 -3.52 -10.90
CA ASN A 122 7.94 -2.92 -9.77
C ASN A 122 7.19 -1.68 -9.26
N VAL A 123 7.48 -1.25 -8.04
CA VAL A 123 6.93 -0.02 -7.47
C VAL A 123 8.04 0.85 -6.87
N LEU A 124 7.86 2.16 -6.95
CA LEU A 124 8.64 3.12 -6.19
C LEU A 124 7.83 3.55 -4.96
N VAL A 125 8.35 3.24 -3.77
CA VAL A 125 7.87 3.79 -2.49
C VAL A 125 8.60 5.10 -2.25
N ASP A 126 7.87 6.18 -2.04
CA ASP A 126 8.36 7.54 -1.83
C ASP A 126 7.96 8.01 -0.42
N LEU A 127 8.96 8.03 0.46
CA LEU A 127 8.86 8.50 1.84
C LEU A 127 9.12 10.02 1.94
N GLU A 128 9.95 10.57 1.04
CA GLU A 128 10.36 11.98 1.03
C GLU A 128 9.17 12.93 0.96
N ARG A 129 8.12 12.56 0.22
CA ARG A 129 6.91 13.38 0.10
C ARG A 129 6.17 13.61 1.42
N ARG A 130 6.29 12.71 2.40
CA ARG A 130 5.67 12.87 3.73
C ARG A 130 6.68 13.19 4.82
N GLY A 131 7.94 12.87 4.61
CA GLY A 131 9.01 13.06 5.57
C GLY A 131 9.19 11.90 6.54
N SER A 132 8.13 11.19 6.93
CA SER A 132 8.24 10.02 7.80
C SER A 132 7.02 9.09 7.78
N ILE A 133 7.21 7.88 8.31
CA ILE A 133 6.16 6.92 8.65
C ILE A 133 6.48 6.27 10.00
N TRP A 134 5.48 6.14 10.86
CA TRP A 134 5.60 5.48 12.16
C TRP A 134 5.53 3.96 11.99
N MET A 135 6.58 3.26 12.41
CA MET A 135 6.73 1.81 12.30
C MET A 135 6.29 1.16 13.61
N SER A 136 4.97 1.02 13.78
CA SER A 136 4.33 0.25 14.86
C SER A 136 2.98 -0.31 14.38
N THR A 137 2.55 -1.40 15.00
CA THR A 137 1.20 -1.97 14.84
C THR A 137 0.14 -1.33 15.73
N SER A 138 0.50 -0.46 16.67
CA SER A 138 -0.45 0.12 17.62
C SER A 138 -0.39 1.65 17.68
N CYS A 139 -1.57 2.27 17.72
CA CYS A 139 -1.76 3.66 18.13
C CYS A 139 -1.86 3.75 19.66
N GLY A 140 -0.72 3.70 20.36
CA GLY A 140 -0.58 4.33 21.68
C GLY A 140 -1.56 3.97 22.80
N ASP A 141 -1.97 2.70 22.92
CA ASP A 141 -2.56 2.20 24.17
C ASP A 141 -1.45 1.76 25.15
N GLU A 142 -1.77 1.64 26.44
CA GLU A 142 -0.83 1.53 27.59
C GLU A 142 0.16 0.34 27.55
N ASN A 143 0.10 -0.50 26.53
CA ASN A 143 1.11 -1.46 26.14
C ASN A 143 1.78 -0.99 24.84
N PHE A 144 2.65 0.02 24.94
CA PHE A 144 3.44 0.50 23.81
C PHE A 144 4.30 -0.63 23.27
N ASP A 145 4.04 -1.09 22.04
CA ASP A 145 5.12 -1.63 21.23
C ASP A 145 6.11 -0.48 20.99
N GLU A 146 7.40 -0.72 21.27
CA GLU A 146 8.48 0.25 21.01
C GLU A 146 8.65 0.44 19.50
N GLY A 147 7.75 1.20 18.89
CA GLY A 147 7.84 1.62 17.49
C GLY A 147 8.91 2.69 17.29
N PHE A 148 9.23 2.97 16.04
CA PHE A 148 10.14 4.05 15.66
C PHE A 148 9.62 4.82 14.45
N SER A 149 10.07 6.08 14.32
CA SER A 149 9.84 6.84 13.09
C SER A 149 10.85 6.41 12.04
N LEU A 150 10.38 5.91 10.91
CA LEU A 150 11.20 5.79 9.71
C LEU A 150 11.15 7.13 8.97
N ASP A 151 12.23 7.91 9.12
CA ASP A 151 12.35 9.24 8.54
C ASP A 151 13.00 9.20 7.15
N SER A 152 12.56 10.10 6.27
CA SER A 152 13.20 10.39 4.98
C SER A 152 14.54 11.08 5.22
N GLY A 153 15.58 10.27 5.43
CA GLY A 153 16.96 10.72 5.60
C GLY A 153 17.60 11.20 4.29
N ARG A 154 18.94 11.33 4.31
CA ARG A 154 19.70 11.72 3.10
C ARG A 154 19.60 10.66 2.00
N ASP A 155 19.72 9.39 2.39
CA ASP A 155 19.77 8.25 1.47
C ASP A 155 18.53 7.31 1.60
N ASP A 156 17.62 7.58 2.55
CA ASP A 156 16.41 6.78 2.84
C ASP A 156 15.12 7.46 2.33
N LYS A 157 15.13 7.92 1.08
CA LYS A 157 14.06 8.76 0.53
C LYS A 157 13.03 7.99 -0.28
N GLN A 158 13.53 7.19 -1.21
CA GLN A 158 12.75 6.48 -2.19
C GLN A 158 13.32 5.09 -2.39
N PHE A 159 12.46 4.10 -2.46
CA PHE A 159 12.83 2.69 -2.51
C PHE A 159 12.17 2.07 -3.74
N LEU A 160 12.99 1.53 -4.64
CA LEU A 160 12.48 0.76 -5.78
C LEU A 160 12.38 -0.71 -5.37
N LEU A 161 11.15 -1.19 -5.20
CA LEU A 161 10.86 -2.56 -4.80
C LEU A 161 10.48 -3.39 -6.01
N SER A 162 10.94 -4.65 -6.01
CA SER A 162 10.66 -5.61 -7.07
C SER A 162 9.44 -6.45 -6.73
N GLN A 163 8.57 -6.71 -7.70
CA GLN A 163 7.38 -7.54 -7.46
C GLN A 163 7.77 -8.96 -7.06
N LEU A 164 7.12 -9.47 -6.02
CA LEU A 164 7.29 -10.85 -5.56
C LEU A 164 6.31 -11.79 -6.24
N LEU A 165 6.69 -13.07 -6.31
CA LEU A 165 5.75 -14.13 -6.66
C LEU A 165 4.74 -14.33 -5.52
N PRO A 166 3.48 -14.71 -5.81
CA PRO A 166 2.43 -14.87 -4.79
C PRO A 166 2.82 -15.77 -3.60
N GLN A 167 3.60 -16.83 -3.85
CA GLN A 167 4.06 -17.75 -2.81
C GLN A 167 5.01 -17.15 -1.75
N PHE A 168 5.61 -15.99 -2.04
CA PHE A 168 6.47 -15.24 -1.12
C PHE A 168 5.77 -13.99 -0.57
N CYS A 169 4.49 -13.82 -0.89
CA CYS A 169 3.71 -12.66 -0.51
C CYS A 169 2.94 -12.98 0.76
N LEU A 170 3.28 -12.29 1.86
CA LEU A 170 2.48 -12.30 3.07
C LEU A 170 1.39 -11.21 2.94
N PRO A 171 0.09 -11.54 2.91
CA PRO A 171 -0.98 -10.56 2.76
C PRO A 171 -1.02 -9.53 3.89
N ALA A 172 -1.31 -8.28 3.53
CA ALA A 172 -1.62 -7.26 4.53
C ALA A 172 -2.95 -7.60 5.21
N GLU A 173 -2.97 -7.45 6.52
CA GLU A 173 -4.12 -7.59 7.41
C GLU A 173 -4.23 -6.27 8.19
N TYR A 174 -5.45 -5.84 8.49
CA TYR A 174 -5.72 -4.62 9.26
C TYR A 174 -5.92 -4.95 10.73
#